data_AF-A0A8T0C1R5-F1
#
_entry.id   AF-A0A8T0C1R5-F1
#
_cell.length_a   1.000
_cell.length_b   1.000
_cell.length_c   1.000
_cell.angle_alpha   90.00
_cell.angle_beta   90.00
_cell.angle_gamma   90.00
#
_symmetry.space_group_name_H-M   'P 1'
#
loop_
_entity.id
_entity.type
_entity.pdbx_description
1 polymer ?
#
loop_
_entity_poly.entity_id
_entity_poly.type
_entity_poly.pdbx_seq_one_letter_code
_entity_poly.pdbx_strand_id
1 'polypeptide(L)'
;MSIKEVAKVLNSLVKKVSCESCQSQVLETTKLECGGLCMRCFMKQNSGFRPSQLRSIQQRGLTKVLTQWRDLVRQGTPHIRNPEQYNRFHQCYSIFYASVRESLCSDDKRFDAQKVREAIDELKSFSNDDVKDYANELEVFVQRFINTAGKQVIV
;
A
#
# COMPACT_ATOMS: atom_id res chain seq x y z
N MET A 1 11.53 2.54 -45.22
CA MET A 1 11.69 3.08 -43.86
C MET A 1 11.89 1.90 -42.91
N SER A 2 13.01 1.85 -42.21
CA SER A 2 13.38 0.74 -41.33
C SER A 2 12.74 0.86 -39.95
N ILE A 3 12.64 -0.25 -39.21
CA ILE A 3 12.15 -0.28 -37.82
C ILE A 3 12.94 0.69 -36.91
N LYS A 4 14.25 0.87 -37.18
CA LYS A 4 15.10 1.81 -36.44
C LYS A 4 14.73 3.28 -36.69
N GLU A 5 14.33 3.62 -37.91
CA GLU A 5 13.89 4.98 -38.26
C GLU A 5 12.54 5.30 -37.64
N VAL A 6 11.60 4.34 -37.65
CA VAL A 6 10.29 4.48 -36.99
C VAL A 6 10.46 4.68 -35.48
N ALA A 7 11.32 3.89 -34.83
CA ALA A 7 11.60 4.03 -33.40
C ALA A 7 12.24 5.38 -33.05
N LYS A 8 13.09 5.94 -33.93
CA LYS A 8 13.73 7.24 -33.74
C LYS A 8 12.72 8.39 -33.83
N VAL A 9 11.82 8.34 -34.82
CA VAL A 9 10.73 9.31 -34.98
C VAL A 9 9.77 9.24 -33.79
N LEU A 10 9.33 8.04 -33.41
CA LEU A 10 8.47 7.86 -32.23
C LEU A 10 9.12 8.40 -30.96
N ASN A 11 10.41 8.13 -30.72
CA ASN A 11 11.14 8.70 -29.58
C ASN A 11 11.24 10.23 -29.61
N SER A 12 11.32 10.85 -30.79
CA SER A 12 11.34 12.31 -30.91
C SER A 12 9.97 12.98 -30.67
N LEU A 13 8.87 12.23 -30.85
CA LEU A 13 7.51 12.71 -30.61
C LEU A 13 7.11 12.62 -29.13
N VAL A 14 7.85 11.86 -28.33
CA VAL A 14 7.56 11.65 -26.91
C VAL A 14 8.15 12.81 -26.09
N LYS A 15 7.28 13.74 -25.69
CA LYS A 15 7.68 14.87 -24.84
C LYS A 15 8.08 14.40 -23.44
N LYS A 16 9.34 14.67 -23.09
CA LYS A 16 9.89 14.44 -21.76
C LYS A 16 9.89 15.73 -20.95
N VAL A 17 9.60 15.60 -19.67
CA VAL A 17 9.51 16.71 -18.70
C VAL A 17 10.18 16.31 -17.39
N SER A 18 10.62 17.30 -16.61
CA SER A 18 11.24 17.08 -15.31
C SER A 18 10.20 16.86 -14.21
N CYS A 19 10.45 15.87 -13.35
CA CYS A 19 9.77 15.67 -12.07
C CYS A 19 10.02 16.85 -11.13
N GLU A 20 8.96 17.40 -10.52
CA GLU A 20 9.07 18.56 -9.62
C GLU A 20 9.83 18.28 -8.32
N SER A 21 9.87 17.02 -7.88
CA SER A 21 10.53 16.63 -6.63
C SER A 21 12.00 16.23 -6.81
N CYS A 22 12.34 15.47 -7.86
CA CYS A 22 13.68 14.89 -8.02
C CYS A 22 14.36 15.22 -9.36
N GLN A 23 13.73 16.05 -10.19
CA GLN A 23 14.25 16.51 -11.49
C GLN A 23 14.52 15.41 -12.54
N SER A 24 14.14 14.16 -12.27
CA SER A 24 14.25 13.06 -13.24
C SER A 24 13.40 13.32 -14.48
N GLN A 25 13.92 12.98 -15.67
CA GLN A 25 13.18 13.04 -16.93
C GLN A 25 12.13 11.92 -17.01
N VAL A 26 10.88 12.29 -17.24
CA VAL A 26 9.75 11.36 -17.39
C VAL A 26 8.86 11.77 -18.57
N LEU A 27 7.97 10.87 -18.98
CA LEU A 27 6.96 11.20 -19.98
C LEU A 27 5.99 12.27 -19.43
N GLU A 28 5.57 13.20 -20.29
CA GLU A 28 4.56 14.20 -19.92
C GLU A 28 3.26 13.55 -19.40
N THR A 29 2.84 12.43 -20.01
CA THR A 29 1.68 11.65 -19.54
C THR A 29 1.85 11.13 -18.11
N THR A 30 3.05 10.63 -17.76
CA THR A 30 3.35 10.22 -16.38
C THR A 30 3.25 11.40 -15.42
N LYS A 31 3.78 12.57 -15.81
CA LYS A 31 3.73 13.78 -14.99
C LYS A 31 2.29 14.23 -14.75
N LEU A 32 1.45 14.21 -15.78
CA LEU A 32 0.02 14.55 -15.67
C LEU A 32 -0.71 13.59 -14.72
N GLU A 33 -0.52 12.27 -14.88
CA GLU A 33 -1.17 11.29 -14.02
C GLU A 33 -0.69 11.32 -12.56
N CYS A 34 0.58 11.69 -12.34
CA CYS A 34 1.22 11.73 -11.04
C CYS A 34 1.23 13.14 -10.42
N GLY A 35 0.44 14.08 -10.93
CA GLY A 35 0.31 15.43 -10.36
C GLY A 35 1.64 16.18 -10.26
N GLY A 36 2.45 16.17 -11.31
CA GLY A 36 3.74 16.88 -11.35
C GLY A 36 4.97 16.03 -11.04
N LEU A 37 4.78 14.79 -10.58
CA LEU A 37 5.85 13.92 -10.09
C LEU A 37 6.23 12.81 -11.08
N CYS A 38 7.41 12.22 -10.90
CA CYS A 38 7.69 10.90 -11.45
C CYS A 38 6.96 9.82 -10.63
N MET A 39 6.72 8.66 -11.25
CA MET A 39 6.04 7.52 -10.60
C MET A 39 6.67 7.16 -9.24
N ARG A 40 8.01 7.18 -9.14
CA ARG A 40 8.71 6.88 -7.87
C ARG A 40 8.40 7.88 -6.78
N CYS A 41 8.47 9.19 -7.07
CA CYS A 41 8.15 10.23 -6.09
C CYS A 41 6.67 10.19 -5.71
N PHE A 42 5.78 9.98 -6.68
CA PHE A 42 4.35 9.83 -6.44
C PHE A 42 4.05 8.66 -5.49
N MET A 43 4.58 7.47 -5.79
CA MET A 43 4.37 6.28 -4.96
C MET A 43 4.96 6.45 -3.57
N LYS A 44 6.12 7.13 -3.43
CA LYS A 44 6.70 7.45 -2.12
C LYS A 44 5.75 8.30 -1.28
N GLN A 45 5.11 9.31 -1.87
CA GLN A 45 4.11 10.14 -1.17
C GLN A 45 2.80 9.40 -0.90
N ASN A 46 2.47 8.40 -1.72
CA ASN A 46 1.20 7.68 -1.67
C ASN A 46 1.33 6.26 -1.11
N SER A 47 2.28 6.01 -0.19
CA SER A 47 2.42 4.72 0.52
C SER A 47 2.54 3.50 -0.40
N GLY A 48 3.21 3.69 -1.55
CA GLY A 48 3.46 2.63 -2.52
C GLY A 48 2.34 2.37 -3.53
N PHE A 49 1.26 3.16 -3.52
CA PHE A 49 0.16 3.02 -4.48
C PHE A 49 0.39 3.84 -5.76
N ARG A 50 0.10 3.22 -6.92
CA ARG A 50 0.09 3.87 -8.23
C ARG A 50 -1.17 4.72 -8.43
N PRO A 51 -1.16 5.72 -9.34
CA PRO A 51 -2.36 6.53 -9.62
C PRO A 51 -3.60 5.70 -9.98
N SER A 52 -3.44 4.67 -10.83
CA SER A 52 -4.53 3.77 -11.21
C SER A 52 -5.13 3.00 -10.02
N GLN A 53 -4.28 2.56 -9.08
CA GLN A 53 -4.72 1.85 -7.88
C GLN A 53 -5.51 2.79 -6.96
N LEU A 54 -5.05 4.04 -6.78
CA LEU A 54 -5.78 5.03 -5.99
C LEU A 54 -7.15 5.34 -6.58
N ARG A 55 -7.25 5.45 -7.91
CA ARG A 55 -8.54 5.62 -8.61
C ARG A 55 -9.46 4.42 -8.38
N SER A 56 -8.96 3.18 -8.49
CA SER A 56 -9.76 1.98 -8.20
C SER A 56 -10.22 1.93 -6.74
N ILE A 57 -9.35 2.22 -5.77
CA ILE A 57 -9.72 2.32 -4.35
C ILE A 57 -10.84 3.34 -4.14
N GLN A 58 -10.74 4.51 -4.75
CA GLN A 58 -11.76 5.56 -4.67
C GLN A 58 -13.10 5.11 -5.28
N GLN A 59 -13.07 4.49 -6.46
CA GLN A 59 -14.26 3.98 -7.14
C GLN A 59 -14.97 2.88 -6.33
N ARG A 60 -14.21 2.11 -5.54
CA ARG A 60 -14.74 1.07 -4.64
C ARG A 60 -15.22 1.61 -3.30
N GLY A 61 -15.16 2.92 -3.05
CA GLY A 61 -15.56 3.53 -1.78
C GLY A 61 -14.60 3.25 -0.62
N LEU A 62 -13.38 2.77 -0.90
CA LEU A 62 -12.40 2.36 0.10
C LEU A 62 -11.45 3.49 0.53
N THR A 63 -11.73 4.74 0.15
CA THR A 63 -10.89 5.90 0.49
C THR A 63 -10.67 6.04 2.00
N LYS A 64 -11.72 5.83 2.81
CA LYS A 64 -11.63 5.92 4.28
C LYS A 64 -10.70 4.84 4.85
N VAL A 65 -10.78 3.63 4.31
CA VAL A 65 -9.89 2.51 4.68
C VAL A 65 -8.45 2.83 4.32
N LEU A 66 -8.22 3.37 3.12
CA LEU A 66 -6.88 3.78 2.69
C LEU A 66 -6.29 4.86 3.59
N THR A 67 -7.08 5.86 4.02
CA THR A 67 -6.60 6.89 4.96
C THR A 67 -6.19 6.27 6.29
N GLN A 68 -7.04 5.42 6.87
CA GLN A 68 -6.73 4.74 8.13
C GLN A 68 -5.48 3.86 8.03
N TRP A 69 -5.34 3.14 6.92
CA TRP A 69 -4.14 2.37 6.62
C TRP A 69 -2.89 3.24 6.58
N ARG A 70 -2.95 4.41 5.93
CA ARG A 70 -1.84 5.35 5.85
C ARG A 70 -1.46 5.91 7.21
N ASP A 71 -2.45 6.21 8.05
CA ASP A 71 -2.22 6.74 9.39
C ASP A 71 -1.55 5.69 10.28
N LEU A 72 -2.02 4.44 10.23
CA LEU A 72 -1.41 3.30 10.92
C LEU A 72 0.05 3.06 10.49
N VAL A 73 0.32 3.05 9.17
CA VAL A 73 1.69 2.89 8.64
C VAL A 73 2.60 4.05 9.04
N ARG A 74 2.06 5.27 9.16
CA ARG A 74 2.81 6.47 9.57
C ARG A 74 3.19 6.46 11.05
N GLN A 75 2.35 5.89 11.92
CA GLN A 75 2.66 5.73 13.34
C GLN A 75 3.90 4.83 13.57
N GLY A 76 4.22 3.97 12.61
CA GLY A 76 5.37 3.08 12.66
C GLY A 76 5.04 1.74 13.29
N THR A 77 6.07 0.99 13.67
CA THR A 77 5.95 -0.31 14.35
C THR A 77 6.58 -0.23 15.74
N PRO A 78 6.11 -1.02 16.72
CA PRO A 78 6.66 -1.06 18.06
C PRO A 78 8.15 -1.43 18.06
N HIS A 79 8.88 -0.94 19.06
CA HIS A 79 10.30 -1.24 19.22
C HIS A 79 10.49 -2.57 19.95
N ILE A 80 11.00 -3.58 19.25
CA ILE A 80 11.18 -4.93 19.78
C ILE A 80 12.68 -5.24 19.91
N ARG A 81 13.14 -5.41 21.15
CA ARG A 81 14.55 -5.72 21.46
C ARG A 81 14.89 -7.20 21.32
N ASN A 82 13.93 -8.08 21.62
CA ASN A 82 14.13 -9.51 21.55
C ASN A 82 14.10 -9.98 20.07
N PRO A 83 15.17 -10.58 19.54
CA PRO A 83 15.24 -10.97 18.12
C PRO A 83 14.19 -12.01 17.69
N GLU A 84 13.83 -12.93 18.57
CA GLU A 84 12.82 -13.95 18.30
C GLU A 84 11.43 -13.32 18.20
N GLN A 85 11.07 -12.46 19.16
CA GLN A 85 9.84 -11.67 19.11
C GLN A 85 9.83 -10.75 17.89
N TYR A 86 10.96 -10.14 17.54
CA TYR A 86 11.08 -9.29 16.36
C TYR A 86 10.78 -10.08 15.08
N ASN A 87 11.35 -11.28 14.94
CA ASN A 87 11.10 -12.14 13.78
C ASN A 87 9.63 -12.55 13.68
N ARG A 88 9.04 -12.99 14.80
CA ARG A 88 7.61 -13.36 14.85
C ARG A 88 6.71 -12.17 14.56
N PHE A 89 7.00 -11.01 15.12
CA PHE A 89 6.28 -9.76 14.82
C PHE A 89 6.31 -9.47 13.31
N HIS A 90 7.49 -9.56 12.70
CA HIS A 90 7.63 -9.32 11.26
C HIS A 90 6.87 -10.32 10.40
N GLN A 91 6.77 -11.59 10.82
CA GLN A 91 5.95 -12.59 10.13
C GLN A 91 4.46 -12.22 10.19
N CYS A 92 3.92 -11.94 11.38
CA CYS A 92 2.54 -11.53 11.56
C CYS A 92 2.22 -10.22 10.82
N TYR A 93 3.10 -9.23 10.95
CA TYR A 93 2.96 -7.93 10.28
C TYR A 93 2.97 -8.08 8.75
N SER A 94 3.80 -8.98 8.21
CA SER A 94 3.84 -9.25 6.76
C SER A 94 2.53 -9.87 6.26
N ILE A 95 1.93 -10.77 7.03
CA ILE A 95 0.61 -11.35 6.73
C ILE A 95 -0.46 -10.26 6.68
N PHE A 96 -0.50 -9.41 7.70
CA PHE A 96 -1.42 -8.28 7.77
C PHE A 96 -1.23 -7.31 6.60
N TYR A 97 0.02 -6.86 6.37
CA TYR A 97 0.36 -5.91 5.32
C TYR A 97 0.01 -6.44 3.93
N ALA A 98 0.35 -7.71 3.63
CA ALA A 98 0.01 -8.34 2.36
C ALA A 98 -1.49 -8.40 2.16
N SER A 99 -2.25 -8.84 3.17
CA SER A 99 -3.70 -9.00 3.08
C SER A 99 -4.42 -7.68 2.80
N VAL A 100 -4.05 -6.61 3.53
CA VAL A 100 -4.60 -5.27 3.31
C VAL A 100 -4.22 -4.75 1.92
N ARG A 101 -2.94 -4.87 1.55
CA ARG A 101 -2.45 -4.33 0.28
C ARG A 101 -3.06 -5.06 -0.90
N GLU A 102 -3.17 -6.38 -0.88
CA GLU A 102 -3.77 -7.17 -1.96
C GLU A 102 -5.23 -6.76 -2.18
N SER A 103 -6.02 -6.67 -1.10
CA SER A 103 -7.41 -6.23 -1.19
C SER A 103 -7.53 -4.79 -1.72
N LEU A 104 -6.65 -3.88 -1.28
CA LEU A 104 -6.63 -2.51 -1.79
C LEU A 104 -6.08 -2.40 -3.23
N CYS A 105 -5.26 -3.33 -3.71
CA CYS A 105 -4.64 -3.24 -5.04
C CYS A 105 -5.36 -4.03 -6.14
N SER A 106 -6.22 -4.98 -5.78
CA SER A 106 -6.83 -5.91 -6.72
C SER A 106 -8.32 -6.03 -6.48
N ASP A 107 -9.10 -6.08 -7.56
CA ASP A 107 -10.56 -6.23 -7.50
C ASP A 107 -10.98 -7.68 -7.26
N ASP A 108 -10.16 -8.63 -7.70
CA ASP A 108 -10.43 -10.07 -7.56
C ASP A 108 -9.93 -10.67 -6.24
N LYS A 109 -9.12 -9.92 -5.49
CA LYS A 109 -8.55 -10.41 -4.23
C LYS A 109 -9.39 -9.94 -3.07
N ARG A 110 -9.79 -10.89 -2.24
CA ARG A 110 -10.54 -10.62 -1.01
C ARG A 110 -9.59 -10.57 0.17
N PHE A 111 -9.93 -9.74 1.13
CA PHE A 111 -9.28 -9.66 2.42
C PHE A 111 -9.61 -10.90 3.24
N ASP A 112 -8.59 -11.69 3.59
CA ASP A 112 -8.72 -12.87 4.44
C ASP A 112 -8.75 -12.45 5.92
N ALA A 113 -9.96 -12.25 6.45
CA ALA A 113 -10.13 -11.76 7.81
C ALA A 113 -9.69 -12.79 8.85
N GLN A 114 -9.88 -14.08 8.58
CA GLN A 114 -9.48 -15.15 9.49
C GLN A 114 -7.96 -15.16 9.66
N LYS A 115 -7.22 -15.22 8.55
CA LYS A 115 -5.75 -15.25 8.58
C LYS A 115 -5.16 -14.02 9.26
N VAL A 116 -5.78 -12.86 9.06
CA VAL A 116 -5.34 -11.62 9.72
C VAL A 116 -5.64 -11.64 11.22
N ARG A 117 -6.80 -12.16 11.64
CA ARG A 117 -7.13 -12.30 13.07
C ARG A 117 -6.16 -13.24 13.77
N GLU A 118 -5.86 -14.39 13.18
CA GLU A 118 -4.87 -15.33 13.71
C GLU A 118 -3.49 -14.66 13.92
N ALA A 119 -3.05 -13.85 12.95
CA ALA A 119 -1.81 -13.09 13.07
C ALA A 119 -1.86 -12.04 14.19
N ILE A 120 -3.01 -11.37 14.39
CA ILE A 120 -3.22 -10.39 15.47
C ILE A 120 -3.24 -11.08 16.83
N ASP A 121 -3.92 -12.21 16.96
CA ASP A 121 -3.96 -12.99 18.20
C ASP A 121 -2.56 -13.48 18.58
N GLU A 122 -1.76 -13.89 17.59
CA GLU A 122 -0.35 -14.20 17.81
C GLU A 122 0.42 -12.97 18.34
N LEU A 123 0.22 -11.78 17.77
CA LEU A 123 0.88 -10.57 18.28
C LEU A 123 0.46 -10.22 19.72
N LYS A 124 -0.82 -10.39 20.05
CA LYS A 124 -1.35 -10.16 21.41
C LYS A 124 -0.79 -11.15 22.44
N SER A 125 -0.34 -12.32 22.01
CA SER A 125 0.30 -13.32 22.87
C SER A 125 1.69 -12.89 23.37
N PHE A 126 2.27 -11.83 22.81
CA PHE A 126 3.60 -11.37 23.18
C PHE A 126 3.56 -10.75 24.58
N SER A 127 4.64 -10.90 25.34
CA SER A 127 4.75 -10.29 26.67
C SER A 127 5.01 -8.78 26.64
N ASN A 128 5.20 -8.19 25.46
CA ASN A 128 5.56 -6.78 25.27
C ASN A 128 4.29 -5.93 25.10
N ASP A 129 4.07 -4.98 26.01
CA ASP A 129 2.85 -4.17 26.02
C ASP A 129 2.76 -3.21 24.80
N ASP A 130 3.87 -2.67 24.30
CA ASP A 130 3.87 -1.88 23.06
C ASP A 130 3.37 -2.70 21.86
N VAL A 131 3.74 -3.99 21.81
CA VAL A 131 3.29 -4.91 20.76
C VAL A 131 1.80 -5.22 20.91
N LYS A 132 1.32 -5.41 22.14
CA LYS A 132 -0.11 -5.63 22.41
C LYS A 132 -0.96 -4.42 22.04
N ASP A 133 -0.52 -3.22 22.42
CA ASP A 133 -1.22 -1.98 22.10
C ASP A 133 -1.30 -1.78 20.58
N TYR A 134 -0.19 -2.01 19.88
CA TYR A 134 -0.18 -2.01 18.43
C TYR A 134 -1.13 -3.07 17.84
N ALA A 135 -1.14 -4.28 18.38
CA ALA A 135 -2.05 -5.34 17.93
C ALA A 135 -3.53 -4.99 18.16
N ASN A 136 -3.86 -4.26 19.22
CA ASN A 136 -5.21 -3.75 19.45
C ASN A 136 -5.60 -2.69 18.40
N GLU A 137 -4.67 -1.80 18.02
CA GLU A 137 -4.90 -0.84 16.93
C GLU A 137 -5.12 -1.55 15.58
N LEU A 138 -4.34 -2.60 15.30
CA LEU A 138 -4.52 -3.47 14.14
C LEU A 138 -5.91 -4.10 14.13
N GLU A 139 -6.37 -4.64 15.26
CA GLU A 139 -7.70 -5.24 15.38
C GLU A 139 -8.83 -4.24 15.11
N VAL A 140 -8.73 -3.03 15.67
CA VAL A 140 -9.69 -1.95 15.43
C VAL A 140 -9.72 -1.59 13.94
N PHE A 141 -8.55 -1.50 13.31
CA PHE A 141 -8.46 -1.27 11.87
C PHE A 141 -9.12 -2.41 11.09
N VAL A 142 -8.85 -3.68 11.42
CA VAL A 142 -9.42 -4.84 10.73
C VAL A 142 -10.94 -4.87 10.84
N GLN A 143 -11.51 -4.60 12.01
CA GLN A 143 -12.95 -4.56 12.17
C GLN A 143 -13.58 -3.45 11.31
N ARG A 144 -12.94 -2.28 11.23
CA ARG A 144 -13.38 -1.19 10.34
C ARG A 144 -13.23 -1.55 8.87
N PHE A 145 -12.15 -2.23 8.51
CA PHE A 145 -11.91 -2.75 7.16
C PHE A 145 -13.06 -3.67 6.76
N ILE A 146 -13.36 -4.67 7.57
CA ILE A 146 -14.43 -5.65 7.31
C ILE A 146 -15.78 -4.94 7.13
N ASN A 147 -16.12 -4.03 8.04
CA ASN A 147 -17.38 -3.29 7.98
C ASN A 147 -17.52 -2.41 6.73
N THR A 148 -16.39 -1.92 6.18
CA THR A 148 -16.39 -1.03 5.01
C THR A 148 -16.25 -1.80 3.69
N ALA A 149 -15.45 -2.86 3.67
CA ALA A 149 -15.12 -3.64 2.48
C ALA A 149 -16.20 -4.66 2.11
N GLY A 150 -17.09 -5.02 3.05
CA GLY A 150 -18.29 -5.83 2.79
C GLY A 150 -17.99 -7.12 2.01
N LYS A 151 -18.46 -7.18 0.75
CA LYS A 151 -18.31 -8.35 -0.16
C LYS A 151 -16.86 -8.70 -0.51
N GLN A 152 -15.90 -7.84 -0.18
CA GLN A 152 -14.47 -8.06 -0.45
C GLN A 152 -13.74 -8.78 0.69
N VAL A 153 -14.47 -9.43 1.60
CA VAL A 153 -13.92 -10.14 2.76
C VAL A 153 -14.21 -11.63 2.66
N ILE A 154 -13.22 -12.46 2.97
CA ILE A 154 -13.39 -13.88 3.31
C ILE A 154 -13.41 -13.93 4.84
N VAL A 155 -14.51 -14.44 5.40
CA VAL A 155 -14.75 -14.57 6.84
C VAL A 155 -14.57 -16.03 7.23
#